data_AF-A0A843CKZ7-F1
#
_entry.id   AF-A0A843CKZ7-F1
#
_cell.length_a   1.000
_cell.length_b   1.000
_cell.length_c   1.000
_cell.angle_alpha   90.00
_cell.angle_beta   90.00
_cell.angle_gamma   90.00
#
_symmetry.space_group_name_H-M   'P 1'
#
loop_
_entity.id
_entity.type
_entity.pdbx_description
1 polymer ?
#
loop_
_entity_poly.entity_id
_entity_poly.type
_entity_poly.pdbx_seq_one_letter_code
_entity_poly.pdbx_strand_id
1 'polypeptide(L)'
;MLHNGEIILKDTPRLAIFETFKTKQEELTGEAQRQRAIIVNLATQNNPSQMTRTALAKKIARENGTIWKNIYSGIFRDLDEILVPMGIVVEAGRLPLKRGPKALQEKGIPYYHLTQKGLLVSLALDEIIGREKILEKFFAEAKNIDKDFQEGIETLLKFVPRFIYSLFKGYVKSYCDGRLDNPLPLDKTRFIEASEEIIRIQKEFLESFVNMGKTEKEKTLNFLKNVN
;
A
#
# COMPACT_ATOMS: atom_id res chain seq x y z
N MET A 1 8.81 9.63 47.70
CA MET A 1 9.33 9.91 46.35
C MET A 1 9.65 8.59 45.69
N LEU A 2 8.77 8.11 44.81
CA LEU A 2 9.00 6.90 44.02
C LEU A 2 9.17 7.35 42.58
N HIS A 3 10.36 7.10 42.04
CA HIS A 3 10.67 7.27 40.62
C HIS A 3 9.88 6.23 39.83
N ASN A 4 8.85 6.68 39.13
CA ASN A 4 8.26 5.91 38.04
C ASN A 4 9.26 5.93 36.88
N GLY A 5 10.01 4.84 36.73
CA GLY A 5 10.73 4.57 35.50
C GLY A 5 9.70 4.44 34.38
N GLU A 6 9.74 5.37 33.44
CA GLU A 6 9.09 5.23 32.14
C GLU A 6 9.62 3.95 31.49
N ILE A 7 8.76 2.94 31.43
CA ILE A 7 8.98 1.78 30.58
C ILE A 7 8.92 2.33 29.16
N ILE A 8 10.08 2.52 28.53
CA ILE A 8 10.19 2.75 27.09
C ILE A 8 9.57 1.51 26.43
N LEU A 9 8.31 1.63 26.01
CA LEU A 9 7.65 0.63 25.20
C LEU A 9 8.51 0.40 23.96
N LYS A 10 9.01 -0.82 23.83
CA LYS A 10 9.72 -1.34 22.66
C LYS A 10 9.00 -0.86 21.39
N ASP A 11 9.73 -0.16 20.52
CA ASP A 11 9.22 0.53 19.33
C ASP A 11 8.10 -0.25 18.64
N THR A 12 6.91 0.36 18.57
CA THR A 12 5.79 -0.22 17.81
C THR A 12 6.19 -0.23 16.33
N PRO A 13 6.11 -1.37 15.61
CA PRO A 13 6.53 -1.44 14.22
C PRO A 13 5.75 -0.44 13.38
N ARG A 14 6.47 0.35 12.57
CA ARG A 14 5.93 1.39 11.71
C ARG A 14 6.09 1.00 10.24
N LEU A 15 5.09 1.33 9.42
CA LEU A 15 5.11 1.06 8.00
C LEU A 15 5.94 2.14 7.27
N ALA A 16 6.99 1.74 6.59
CA ALA A 16 7.99 2.62 5.99
C ALA A 16 7.80 2.86 4.48
N ILE A 17 6.69 2.42 3.87
CA ILE A 17 6.48 2.43 2.40
C ILE A 17 6.54 3.80 1.70
N PHE A 18 6.59 4.91 2.45
CA PHE A 18 6.78 6.27 1.95
C PHE A 18 8.03 6.95 2.50
N GLU A 19 8.85 6.23 3.27
CA GLU A 19 10.04 6.80 3.89
C GLU A 19 11.10 7.07 2.83
N THR A 20 11.66 8.28 2.87
CA THR A 20 12.70 8.75 1.96
C THR A 20 13.95 9.14 2.72
N PHE A 21 15.09 9.17 2.04
CA PHE A 21 16.33 9.65 2.64
C PHE A 21 16.25 11.16 2.90
N LYS A 22 16.64 11.60 4.11
CA LYS A 22 16.75 13.03 4.46
C LYS A 22 17.74 13.78 3.56
N THR A 23 18.77 13.09 3.08
CA THR A 23 19.91 13.66 2.33
C THR A 23 19.76 13.57 0.81
N LYS A 24 18.78 12.80 0.31
CA LYS A 24 18.50 12.61 -1.11
C LYS A 24 17.01 12.72 -1.34
N GLN A 25 16.51 13.96 -1.27
CA GLN A 25 15.08 14.27 -1.34
C GLN A 25 14.42 13.45 -2.47
N GLU A 26 13.31 12.78 -2.12
CA GLU A 26 12.48 11.92 -2.97
C GLU A 26 12.95 10.46 -3.20
N GLU A 27 14.19 10.08 -2.87
CA GLU A 27 14.61 8.67 -2.99
C GLU A 27 14.09 7.84 -1.79
N LEU A 28 13.32 6.79 -2.07
CA LEU A 28 12.82 5.85 -1.06
C LEU A 28 13.97 5.13 -0.34
N THR A 29 13.83 4.91 0.97
CA THR A 29 14.80 4.11 1.73
C THR A 29 14.79 2.65 1.24
N GLY A 30 15.89 1.93 1.49
CA GLY A 30 15.95 0.51 1.16
C GLY A 30 14.88 -0.33 1.88
N GLU A 31 14.46 0.09 3.08
CA GLU A 31 13.34 -0.53 3.80
C GLU A 31 12.00 -0.25 3.13
N ALA A 32 11.73 1.01 2.77
CA ALA A 32 10.54 1.40 2.03
C ALA A 32 10.41 0.59 0.72
N GLN A 33 11.49 0.52 -0.06
CA GLN A 33 11.53 -0.23 -1.32
C GLN A 33 11.23 -1.72 -1.11
N ARG A 34 11.84 -2.36 -0.10
CA ARG A 34 11.59 -3.78 0.20
C ARG A 34 10.16 -4.04 0.66
N GLN A 35 9.63 -3.23 1.58
CA GLN A 35 8.24 -3.37 2.04
C GLN A 35 7.25 -3.21 0.90
N ARG A 36 7.44 -2.19 0.03
CA ARG A 36 6.63 -2.01 -1.18
C ARG A 36 6.73 -3.22 -2.10
N ALA A 37 7.93 -3.71 -2.39
CA ALA A 37 8.12 -4.85 -3.27
C ALA A 37 7.47 -6.14 -2.73
N ILE A 38 7.49 -6.35 -1.41
CA ILE A 38 6.74 -7.44 -0.76
C ILE A 38 5.24 -7.26 -1.00
N ILE A 39 4.69 -6.10 -0.68
CA ILE A 39 3.24 -5.82 -0.81
C ILE A 39 2.78 -5.96 -2.27
N VAL A 40 3.52 -5.37 -3.22
CA VAL A 40 3.27 -5.48 -4.67
C VAL A 40 3.27 -6.93 -5.12
N ASN A 41 4.24 -7.74 -4.66
CA ASN A 41 4.28 -9.15 -5.03
C ASN A 41 3.07 -9.91 -4.47
N LEU A 42 2.72 -9.70 -3.20
CA LEU A 42 1.58 -10.38 -2.58
C LEU A 42 0.22 -9.90 -3.12
N ALA A 43 0.14 -8.66 -3.62
CA ALA A 43 -1.06 -8.12 -4.27
C ALA A 43 -1.30 -8.71 -5.67
N THR A 44 -0.24 -9.08 -6.38
CA THR A 44 -0.28 -9.43 -7.80
C THR A 44 -0.08 -10.91 -8.09
N GLN A 45 0.34 -11.71 -7.10
CA GLN A 45 0.51 -13.15 -7.23
C GLN A 45 -0.65 -13.92 -6.61
N ASN A 46 -0.98 -15.04 -7.24
CA ASN A 46 -2.02 -15.98 -6.83
C ASN A 46 -1.48 -17.41 -6.66
N ASN A 47 -0.20 -17.66 -6.99
CA ASN A 47 0.45 -18.95 -6.80
C ASN A 47 1.22 -18.97 -5.45
N PRO A 48 0.83 -19.83 -4.49
CA PRO A 48 1.49 -19.94 -3.19
C PRO A 48 3.01 -20.11 -3.25
N SER A 49 3.55 -20.80 -4.27
CA SER A 49 4.99 -20.99 -4.43
C SER A 49 5.78 -19.70 -4.69
N GLN A 50 5.11 -18.67 -5.21
CA GLN A 50 5.67 -17.34 -5.48
C GLN A 50 5.49 -16.36 -4.30
N MET A 51 4.80 -16.81 -3.24
CA MET A 51 4.41 -16.00 -2.08
C MET A 51 5.11 -16.46 -0.80
N THR A 52 6.21 -17.20 -0.93
CA THR A 52 7.09 -17.59 0.18
C THR A 52 8.19 -16.54 0.38
N ARG A 53 8.79 -16.45 1.57
CA ARG A 53 9.95 -15.57 1.84
C ARG A 53 11.07 -15.73 0.83
N THR A 54 11.41 -16.97 0.49
CA THR A 54 12.48 -17.27 -0.46
C THR A 54 12.11 -16.85 -1.88
N ALA A 55 10.86 -17.04 -2.30
CA ALA A 55 10.41 -16.60 -3.61
C ALA A 55 10.39 -15.07 -3.71
N LEU A 56 9.91 -14.38 -2.67
CA LEU A 56 9.96 -12.93 -2.52
C LEU A 56 11.41 -12.42 -2.66
N ALA A 57 12.33 -12.94 -1.86
CA ALA A 57 13.73 -12.54 -1.91
C ALA A 57 14.37 -12.78 -3.29
N LYS A 58 14.08 -13.91 -3.93
CA LYS A 58 14.60 -14.20 -5.28
C LYS A 58 14.05 -13.24 -6.34
N LYS A 59 12.75 -12.95 -6.30
CA LYS A 59 12.09 -12.04 -7.25
C LYS A 59 12.65 -10.63 -7.10
N ILE A 60 12.64 -10.09 -5.89
CA ILE A 60 13.10 -8.73 -5.58
C ILE A 60 14.60 -8.57 -5.91
N ALA A 61 15.41 -9.58 -5.57
CA ALA A 61 16.83 -9.52 -5.88
C ALA A 61 17.10 -9.50 -7.38
N ARG A 62 16.34 -10.29 -8.16
CA ARG A 62 16.44 -10.30 -9.63
C ARG A 62 16.04 -8.95 -10.22
N GLU A 63 14.95 -8.35 -9.75
CA GLU A 63 14.46 -7.04 -10.20
C GLU A 63 15.47 -5.92 -9.89
N ASN A 64 16.19 -6.03 -8.76
CA ASN A 64 17.18 -5.05 -8.32
C ASN A 64 18.62 -5.38 -8.75
N GLY A 65 18.84 -6.39 -9.60
CA GLY A 65 20.18 -6.77 -10.06
C GLY A 65 21.15 -7.22 -8.95
N THR A 66 20.65 -7.84 -7.88
CA THR A 66 21.44 -8.27 -6.71
C THR A 66 21.27 -9.76 -6.38
N ILE A 67 22.04 -10.24 -5.39
CA ILE A 67 22.01 -11.63 -4.93
C ILE A 67 20.99 -11.76 -3.79
N TRP A 68 20.02 -12.67 -3.92
CA TRP A 68 18.93 -12.84 -2.95
C TRP A 68 19.39 -13.12 -1.52
N LYS A 69 20.53 -13.79 -1.34
CA LYS A 69 21.13 -14.06 -0.02
C LYS A 69 21.47 -12.77 0.74
N ASN A 70 21.78 -11.68 0.01
CA ASN A 70 22.16 -10.40 0.59
C ASN A 70 20.95 -9.62 1.12
N ILE A 71 19.76 -9.85 0.55
CA ILE A 71 18.53 -9.15 0.96
C ILE A 71 17.60 -10.02 1.80
N TYR A 72 17.87 -11.32 1.92
CA TYR A 72 16.97 -12.27 2.58
C TYR A 72 16.66 -11.90 4.03
N SER A 73 17.66 -11.45 4.80
CA SER A 73 17.46 -10.99 6.19
C SER A 73 16.58 -9.74 6.25
N GLY A 74 16.75 -8.80 5.32
CA GLY A 74 15.88 -7.62 5.21
C GLY A 74 14.43 -8.01 4.88
N ILE A 75 14.22 -8.93 3.94
CA ILE A 75 12.88 -9.44 3.60
C ILE A 75 12.24 -10.16 4.79
N PHE A 76 13.01 -10.97 5.52
CA PHE A 76 12.52 -11.64 6.73
C PHE A 76 12.08 -10.62 7.78
N ARG A 77 12.92 -9.63 8.08
CA ARG A 77 12.60 -8.57 9.03
C ARG A 77 11.34 -7.80 8.62
N ASP A 78 11.30 -7.31 7.39
CA ASP A 78 10.18 -6.51 6.91
C ASP A 78 8.87 -7.33 6.90
N LEU A 79 8.92 -8.60 6.53
CA LEU A 79 7.74 -9.45 6.49
C LEU A 79 7.30 -9.89 7.90
N ASP A 80 8.16 -10.63 8.60
CA ASP A 80 7.82 -11.36 9.82
C ASP A 80 7.81 -10.43 11.06
N GLU A 81 8.59 -9.34 11.07
CA GLU A 81 8.70 -8.43 12.23
C GLU A 81 7.93 -7.10 12.05
N ILE A 82 7.52 -6.75 10.83
CA ILE A 82 6.78 -5.51 10.56
C ILE A 82 5.41 -5.82 9.93
N LEU A 83 5.36 -6.33 8.70
CA LEU A 83 4.10 -6.44 7.95
C LEU A 83 3.11 -7.44 8.58
N VAL A 84 3.60 -8.57 9.12
CA VAL A 84 2.77 -9.54 9.83
C VAL A 84 2.26 -8.98 11.17
N PRO A 85 3.10 -8.43 12.07
CA PRO A 85 2.63 -7.80 13.30
C PRO A 85 1.67 -6.62 13.11
N MET A 86 1.84 -5.84 12.03
CA MET A 86 0.92 -4.76 11.69
C MET A 86 -0.41 -5.25 11.08
N GLY A 87 -0.55 -6.55 10.85
CA GLY A 87 -1.74 -7.15 10.26
C GLY A 87 -1.96 -6.76 8.80
N ILE A 88 -0.90 -6.40 8.08
CA ILE A 88 -0.92 -6.09 6.63
C ILE A 88 -0.80 -7.39 5.83
N VAL A 89 -0.04 -8.35 6.36
CA VAL A 89 0.21 -9.66 5.77
C VAL A 89 -0.16 -10.76 6.78
N VAL A 90 -0.60 -11.92 6.29
CA VAL A 90 -0.90 -13.10 7.11
C VAL A 90 -0.35 -14.36 6.45
N GLU A 91 0.10 -15.34 7.24
CA GLU A 91 0.41 -16.68 6.74
C GLU A 91 -0.90 -17.33 6.25
N ALA A 92 -0.95 -17.69 4.97
CA ALA A 92 -2.15 -18.22 4.32
C ALA A 92 -2.14 -19.75 4.19
N GLY A 93 -1.03 -20.39 4.57
CA GLY A 93 -0.85 -21.84 4.56
C GLY A 93 0.60 -22.23 4.34
N ARG A 94 0.83 -23.53 4.13
CA ARG A 94 2.17 -24.09 3.97
C ARG A 94 2.27 -25.06 2.81
N LEU A 95 3.34 -24.93 2.04
CA LEU A 95 3.66 -25.82 0.93
C LEU A 95 4.39 -27.07 1.42
N PRO A 96 4.06 -28.26 0.88
CA PRO A 96 4.75 -29.48 1.25
C PRO A 96 6.20 -29.46 0.79
N LEU A 97 7.11 -29.88 1.67
CA LEU A 97 8.53 -29.99 1.38
C LEU A 97 8.82 -31.40 0.85
N LYS A 98 9.16 -31.52 -0.44
CA LYS A 98 9.41 -32.81 -1.09
C LYS A 98 10.77 -33.44 -0.74
N ARG A 99 11.71 -32.66 -0.19
CA ARG A 99 13.09 -33.08 0.14
C ARG A 99 13.61 -32.31 1.36
N GLY A 100 14.55 -32.89 2.12
CA GLY A 100 15.19 -32.28 3.29
C GLY A 100 14.92 -33.02 4.62
N PRO A 101 15.34 -32.50 5.78
CA PRO A 101 15.08 -33.10 7.09
C PRO A 101 13.59 -33.36 7.35
N LYS A 102 13.22 -34.53 7.91
CA LYS A 102 11.81 -34.91 8.18
C LYS A 102 11.03 -33.86 8.98
N ALA A 103 11.65 -33.28 10.01
CA ALA A 103 11.04 -32.22 10.81
C ALA A 103 10.69 -30.94 10.01
N LEU A 104 11.43 -30.64 8.93
CA LEU A 104 11.10 -29.54 8.02
C LEU A 104 10.04 -29.96 7.01
N GLN A 105 10.04 -31.23 6.57
CA GLN A 105 9.00 -31.77 5.70
C GLN A 105 7.62 -31.71 6.36
N GLU A 106 7.54 -32.06 7.65
CA GLU A 106 6.32 -32.00 8.46
C GLU A 106 5.80 -30.56 8.64
N LYS A 107 6.71 -29.58 8.74
CA LYS A 107 6.33 -28.17 8.94
C LYS A 107 5.97 -27.43 7.66
N GLY A 108 6.44 -27.87 6.50
CA GLY A 108 6.23 -27.19 5.21
C GLY A 108 6.87 -25.80 5.12
N ILE A 109 6.74 -25.15 3.95
CA ILE A 109 7.22 -23.77 3.71
C ILE A 109 6.02 -22.81 3.77
N PRO A 110 6.03 -21.82 4.68
CA PRO A 110 4.92 -20.87 4.76
C PRO A 110 4.84 -19.98 3.51
N TYR A 111 3.62 -19.69 3.09
CA TYR A 111 3.30 -18.66 2.12
C TYR A 111 2.30 -17.66 2.71
N TYR A 112 2.28 -16.45 2.16
CA TYR A 112 1.64 -15.31 2.79
C TYR A 112 0.68 -14.63 1.82
N HIS A 113 -0.42 -14.06 2.31
CA HIS A 113 -1.34 -13.22 1.54
C HIS A 113 -1.49 -11.85 2.21
N LEU A 114 -1.91 -10.85 1.43
CA LEU A 114 -2.38 -9.58 2.00
C LEU A 114 -3.69 -9.81 2.76
N THR A 115 -3.80 -9.18 3.93
CA THR A 115 -5.09 -8.99 4.60
C THR A 115 -5.90 -7.90 3.90
N GLN A 116 -7.13 -7.65 4.32
CA GLN A 116 -7.88 -6.47 3.87
C GLN A 116 -7.13 -5.16 4.10
N LYS A 117 -6.40 -5.04 5.23
CA LYS A 117 -5.54 -3.89 5.51
C LYS A 117 -4.41 -3.80 4.49
N GLY A 118 -3.81 -4.94 4.14
CA GLY A 118 -2.81 -5.03 3.08
C GLY A 118 -3.33 -4.65 1.71
N LEU A 119 -4.54 -5.06 1.35
CA LEU A 119 -5.19 -4.65 0.10
C LEU A 119 -5.36 -3.12 0.05
N LEU A 120 -5.89 -2.53 1.12
CA LEU A 120 -6.03 -1.08 1.23
C LEU A 120 -4.69 -0.34 1.09
N VAL A 121 -3.66 -0.81 1.79
CA VAL A 121 -2.30 -0.26 1.69
C VAL A 121 -1.76 -0.36 0.25
N SER A 122 -2.00 -1.49 -0.42
CA SER A 122 -1.49 -1.72 -1.78
C SER A 122 -2.10 -0.76 -2.83
N LEU A 123 -3.31 -0.23 -2.62
CA LEU A 123 -3.92 0.75 -3.53
C LEU A 123 -3.12 2.05 -3.64
N ALA A 124 -2.32 2.37 -2.62
CA ALA A 124 -1.45 3.55 -2.59
C ALA A 124 -0.13 3.37 -3.36
N LEU A 125 0.17 2.16 -3.84
CA LEU A 125 1.43 1.82 -4.52
C LEU A 125 1.28 1.95 -6.04
N ASP A 126 2.09 2.81 -6.64
CA ASP A 126 2.04 3.14 -8.06
C ASP A 126 2.69 2.08 -8.97
N GLU A 127 3.51 1.19 -8.42
CA GLU A 127 4.11 0.06 -9.13
C GLU A 127 3.09 -1.01 -9.55
N ILE A 128 1.91 -1.00 -8.94
CA ILE A 128 0.88 -1.99 -9.24
C ILE A 128 0.11 -1.59 -10.50
N ILE A 129 0.26 -2.43 -11.53
CA ILE A 129 -0.58 -2.43 -12.71
C ILE A 129 -1.85 -3.22 -12.40
N GLY A 130 -3.01 -2.69 -12.76
CA GLY A 130 -4.29 -3.37 -12.54
C GLY A 130 -4.87 -3.21 -11.13
N ARG A 131 -4.63 -2.06 -10.48
CA ARG A 131 -5.11 -1.75 -9.11
C ARG A 131 -6.63 -1.80 -8.98
N GLU A 132 -7.38 -1.72 -10.07
CA GLU A 132 -8.83 -1.84 -10.09
C GLU A 132 -9.30 -3.19 -9.53
N LYS A 133 -8.61 -4.29 -9.88
CA LYS A 133 -8.93 -5.64 -9.36
C LYS A 133 -8.66 -5.78 -7.86
N ILE A 134 -7.66 -5.06 -7.36
CA ILE A 134 -7.37 -5.00 -5.92
C ILE A 134 -8.48 -4.25 -5.20
N LEU A 135 -8.95 -3.13 -5.77
CA LEU A 135 -10.04 -2.37 -5.18
C LEU A 135 -11.35 -3.17 -5.16
N GLU A 136 -11.67 -3.87 -6.26
CA GLU A 136 -12.80 -4.80 -6.32
C GLU A 136 -12.72 -5.85 -5.22
N LYS A 137 -11.55 -6.49 -5.06
CA LYS A 137 -11.32 -7.47 -3.99
C LYS A 137 -11.46 -6.85 -2.59
N PHE A 138 -10.91 -5.65 -2.41
CA PHE A 138 -11.00 -4.92 -1.14
C PHE A 138 -12.45 -4.66 -0.75
N PHE A 139 -13.26 -4.13 -1.66
CA PHE A 139 -14.68 -3.85 -1.40
C PHE A 139 -15.50 -5.12 -1.23
N ALA A 140 -15.20 -6.19 -1.96
CA ALA A 140 -15.86 -7.49 -1.78
C ALA A 140 -15.66 -8.08 -0.38
N GLU A 141 -14.52 -7.81 0.26
CA GLU A 141 -14.19 -8.26 1.62
C GLU A 141 -14.64 -7.25 2.70
N ALA A 142 -15.00 -6.02 2.31
CA ALA A 142 -15.29 -4.94 3.23
C ALA A 142 -16.67 -5.06 3.87
N LYS A 143 -16.71 -4.82 5.17
CA LYS A 143 -17.94 -4.78 5.96
C LYS A 143 -18.25 -3.34 6.34
N ASN A 144 -19.52 -2.96 6.25
CA ASN A 144 -20.03 -1.67 6.72
C ASN A 144 -19.41 -0.45 6.03
N ILE A 145 -19.10 -0.54 4.73
CA ILE A 145 -18.76 0.64 3.94
C ILE A 145 -20.04 1.35 3.51
N ASP A 146 -20.04 2.68 3.64
CA ASP A 146 -21.10 3.53 3.12
C ASP A 146 -21.24 3.32 1.59
N LYS A 147 -22.45 2.92 1.16
CA LYS A 147 -22.70 2.51 -0.22
C LYS A 147 -22.52 3.67 -1.20
N ASP A 148 -23.00 4.86 -0.86
CA ASP A 148 -22.88 6.05 -1.72
C ASP A 148 -21.41 6.47 -1.86
N PHE A 149 -20.63 6.32 -0.79
CA PHE A 149 -19.20 6.56 -0.79
C PHE A 149 -18.46 5.56 -1.69
N GLN A 150 -18.79 4.27 -1.60
CA GLN A 150 -18.22 3.25 -2.48
C GLN A 150 -18.59 3.52 -3.95
N GLU A 151 -19.87 3.76 -4.25
CA GLU A 151 -20.35 4.05 -5.62
C GLU A 151 -19.68 5.31 -6.20
N GLY A 152 -19.43 6.32 -5.34
CA GLY A 152 -18.67 7.52 -5.72
C GLY A 152 -17.22 7.23 -6.10
N ILE A 153 -16.52 6.40 -5.31
CA ILE A 153 -15.15 5.95 -5.63
C ILE A 153 -15.14 5.16 -6.95
N GLU A 154 -16.04 4.19 -7.10
CA GLU A 154 -16.11 3.34 -8.31
C GLU A 154 -16.44 4.15 -9.56
N THR A 155 -17.29 5.17 -9.45
CA THR A 155 -17.61 6.07 -10.56
C THR A 155 -16.39 6.88 -10.97
N LEU A 156 -15.72 7.53 -10.01
CA LEU A 156 -14.55 8.34 -10.30
C LEU A 156 -13.38 7.49 -10.80
N LEU A 157 -13.22 6.26 -10.34
CA LEU A 157 -12.18 5.36 -10.81
C LEU A 157 -12.27 5.08 -12.32
N LYS A 158 -13.49 5.04 -12.88
CA LYS A 158 -13.70 4.82 -14.33
C LYS A 158 -13.17 5.96 -15.19
N PHE A 159 -13.19 7.20 -14.68
CA PHE A 159 -12.87 8.40 -15.47
C PHE A 159 -11.54 9.04 -15.07
N VAL A 160 -11.22 9.04 -13.77
CA VAL A 160 -10.05 9.72 -13.18
C VAL A 160 -9.31 8.81 -12.18
N PRO A 161 -8.84 7.61 -12.60
CA PRO A 161 -8.25 6.63 -11.68
C PRO A 161 -7.02 7.17 -10.93
N ARG A 162 -6.20 8.00 -11.58
CA ARG A 162 -5.03 8.63 -10.94
C ARG A 162 -5.42 9.49 -9.74
N PHE A 163 -6.55 10.20 -9.82
CA PHE A 163 -7.07 11.01 -8.72
C PHE A 163 -7.53 10.11 -7.57
N ILE A 164 -8.30 9.06 -7.83
CA ILE A 164 -8.73 8.15 -6.76
C ILE A 164 -7.55 7.48 -6.06
N TYR A 165 -6.55 7.00 -6.80
CA TYR A 165 -5.37 6.42 -6.18
C TYR A 165 -4.50 7.43 -5.43
N SER A 166 -4.53 8.72 -5.79
CA SER A 166 -3.84 9.75 -5.00
C SER A 166 -4.54 9.99 -3.66
N LEU A 167 -5.86 9.87 -3.59
CA LEU A 167 -6.62 9.90 -2.32
C LEU A 167 -6.25 8.71 -1.43
N PHE A 168 -6.20 7.49 -1.98
CA PHE A 168 -5.70 6.32 -1.24
C PHE A 168 -4.27 6.52 -0.75
N LYS A 169 -3.40 7.11 -1.57
CA LYS A 169 -2.03 7.46 -1.18
C LYS A 169 -2.00 8.44 -0.01
N GLY A 170 -2.80 9.50 -0.02
CA GLY A 170 -2.92 10.45 1.09
C GLY A 170 -3.43 9.79 2.38
N TYR A 171 -4.45 8.93 2.26
CA TYR A 171 -5.01 8.18 3.39
C TYR A 171 -4.00 7.21 4.02
N VAL A 172 -3.36 6.37 3.20
CA VAL A 172 -2.34 5.42 3.70
C VAL A 172 -1.11 6.15 4.20
N LYS A 173 -0.75 7.30 3.63
CA LYS A 173 0.35 8.12 4.15
C LYS A 173 0.03 8.68 5.54
N SER A 174 -1.22 9.10 5.78
CA SER A 174 -1.66 9.54 7.11
C SER A 174 -1.54 8.43 8.16
N TYR A 175 -1.80 7.17 7.78
CA TYR A 175 -1.50 5.99 8.60
C TYR A 175 0.01 5.79 8.84
N CYS A 176 0.82 5.83 7.78
CA CYS A 176 2.27 5.70 7.91
C CYS A 176 2.86 6.83 8.77
N ASP A 177 2.28 8.02 8.75
CA ASP A 177 2.71 9.19 9.51
C ASP A 177 2.25 9.18 10.99
N GLY A 178 1.45 8.20 11.41
CA GLY A 178 0.90 8.13 12.77
C GLY A 178 -0.22 9.13 13.05
N ARG A 179 -0.79 9.77 12.01
CA ARG A 179 -1.98 10.63 12.13
C ARG A 179 -3.28 9.82 12.15
N LEU A 180 -3.19 8.54 11.81
CA LEU A 180 -4.28 7.59 11.75
C LEU A 180 -3.79 6.30 12.43
N ASP A 181 -4.43 5.84 13.50
CA ASP A 181 -3.94 4.65 14.22
C ASP A 181 -4.21 3.34 13.46
N ASN A 182 -5.34 3.28 12.76
CA ASN A 182 -5.77 2.12 11.97
C ASN A 182 -6.49 2.60 10.72
N PRO A 183 -6.11 2.13 9.51
CA PRO A 183 -6.77 2.53 8.27
C PRO A 183 -8.09 1.77 8.02
N LEU A 184 -8.42 0.78 8.86
CA LEU A 184 -9.69 0.06 8.83
C LEU A 184 -10.53 0.28 10.10
N PRO A 185 -11.86 0.25 9.99
CA PRO A 185 -12.64 0.21 8.73
C PRO A 185 -12.41 1.46 7.88
N LEU A 186 -12.61 1.36 6.56
CA LEU A 186 -12.47 2.50 5.66
C LEU A 186 -13.63 3.46 5.91
N ASP A 187 -13.33 4.59 6.55
CA ASP A 187 -14.28 5.62 6.92
C ASP A 187 -14.23 6.79 5.93
N LYS A 188 -15.40 7.24 5.48
CA LYS A 188 -15.55 8.35 4.51
C LYS A 188 -14.92 9.64 5.03
N THR A 189 -15.20 10.00 6.28
CA THR A 189 -14.76 11.27 6.86
C THR A 189 -13.23 11.30 6.96
N ARG A 190 -12.63 10.26 7.55
CA ARG A 190 -11.16 10.14 7.66
C ARG A 190 -10.48 10.05 6.29
N PHE A 191 -11.11 9.41 5.31
CA PHE A 191 -10.60 9.32 3.95
C PHE A 191 -10.54 10.69 3.26
N ILE A 192 -11.59 11.50 3.42
CA ILE A 192 -11.67 12.85 2.86
C ILE A 192 -10.69 13.79 3.58
N GLU A 193 -10.67 13.78 4.91
CA GLU A 193 -9.77 14.62 5.73
C GLU A 193 -8.29 14.40 5.36
N ALA A 194 -7.89 13.16 5.11
CA ALA A 194 -6.51 12.84 4.73
C ALA A 194 -6.06 13.44 3.38
N SER A 195 -6.99 13.95 2.57
CA SER A 195 -6.73 14.53 1.24
C SER A 195 -7.55 15.81 0.98
N GLU A 196 -7.93 16.53 2.05
CA GLU A 196 -8.84 17.68 1.98
C GLU A 196 -8.39 18.74 0.96
N GLU A 197 -7.11 19.12 0.99
CA GLU A 197 -6.55 20.14 0.09
C GLU A 197 -6.67 19.73 -1.38
N ILE A 198 -6.31 18.48 -1.68
CA ILE A 198 -6.36 17.93 -3.04
C ILE A 198 -7.82 17.92 -3.52
N ILE A 199 -8.75 17.49 -2.67
CA ILE A 199 -10.18 17.47 -3.00
C ILE A 199 -10.70 18.89 -3.24
N ARG A 200 -10.33 19.86 -2.40
CA ARG A 200 -10.76 21.26 -2.53
C ARG A 200 -10.29 21.87 -3.84
N ILE A 201 -9.00 21.73 -4.18
CA ILE A 201 -8.43 22.24 -5.43
C ILE A 201 -9.13 21.60 -6.65
N GLN A 202 -9.30 20.28 -6.64
CA GLN A 202 -9.93 19.58 -7.76
C GLN A 202 -11.41 19.95 -7.91
N LYS A 203 -12.13 20.12 -6.80
CA LYS A 203 -13.53 20.56 -6.80
C LYS A 203 -13.65 21.98 -7.37
N GLU A 204 -12.86 22.92 -6.87
CA GLU A 204 -12.84 24.30 -7.36
C GLU A 204 -12.56 24.36 -8.86
N PHE A 205 -11.56 23.60 -9.32
CA PHE A 205 -11.20 23.53 -10.73
C PHE A 205 -12.34 22.95 -11.59
N LEU A 206 -12.97 21.84 -11.17
CA LEU A 206 -14.05 21.20 -11.91
C LEU A 206 -15.31 22.08 -11.97
N GLU A 207 -15.72 22.67 -10.84
CA GLU A 207 -16.88 23.56 -10.78
C GLU A 207 -16.66 24.81 -11.65
N SER A 208 -15.46 25.39 -11.61
CA SER A 208 -15.09 26.51 -12.48
C SER A 208 -15.07 26.09 -13.95
N PHE A 209 -14.46 24.95 -14.27
CA PHE A 209 -14.35 24.45 -15.63
C PHE A 209 -15.72 24.16 -16.25
N VAL A 210 -16.68 23.61 -15.50
CA VAL A 210 -18.05 23.39 -16.01
C VAL A 210 -18.70 24.71 -16.44
N ASN A 211 -18.49 25.77 -15.67
CA ASN A 211 -19.07 27.10 -15.90
C ASN A 211 -18.33 27.95 -16.95
N MET A 212 -17.13 27.56 -17.37
CA MET A 212 -16.37 28.26 -18.41
C MET A 212 -17.08 28.22 -19.77
N GLY A 213 -16.95 29.30 -20.53
CA GLY A 213 -17.32 29.36 -21.95
C GLY A 213 -16.44 28.43 -22.80
N LYS A 214 -16.85 28.19 -24.04
CA LYS A 214 -16.17 27.24 -24.93
C LYS A 214 -14.70 27.62 -25.17
N THR A 215 -14.44 28.90 -25.44
CA THR A 215 -13.10 29.41 -25.71
C THR A 215 -12.20 29.32 -24.48
N GLU A 216 -12.72 29.60 -23.29
CA GLU A 216 -12.00 29.46 -22.02
C GLU A 216 -11.67 28.00 -21.71
N LYS A 217 -12.61 27.07 -21.95
CA LYS A 217 -12.38 25.63 -21.83
C LYS A 217 -11.25 25.16 -22.74
N GLU A 218 -11.27 25.56 -24.01
CA GLU A 218 -10.23 25.20 -24.99
C GLU A 218 -8.85 25.74 -24.58
N LYS A 219 -8.78 27.01 -24.15
CA LYS A 219 -7.54 27.62 -23.66
C LYS A 219 -7.00 26.89 -22.43
N THR A 220 -7.86 26.57 -21.47
CA THR A 220 -7.49 25.86 -20.23
C THR A 220 -6.96 24.46 -20.52
N LEU A 221 -7.65 23.70 -21.37
CA LEU A 221 -7.19 22.36 -21.78
C LEU A 221 -5.86 22.42 -22.55
N ASN A 222 -5.67 23.42 -23.43
CA ASN A 222 -4.41 23.60 -24.14
C ASN A 222 -3.26 23.97 -23.19
N PHE A 223 -3.51 24.81 -22.20
CA PHE A 223 -2.52 25.10 -21.15
C PHE A 223 -2.11 23.82 -20.42
N LEU A 224 -3.09 23.03 -19.92
CA LEU A 224 -2.81 21.80 -19.18
C LEU A 224 -2.07 20.74 -20.01
N LYS A 225 -2.31 20.66 -21.32
CA LYS A 225 -1.58 19.76 -22.22
C LYS A 225 -0.11 20.14 -22.37
N ASN A 226 0.24 21.41 -22.18
CA ASN A 226 1.59 21.94 -22.42
C ASN A 226 2.46 22.01 -21.16
N VAL A 227 1.89 21.80 -19.98
CA VAL A 227 2.61 21.84 -18.68
C VAL A 227 2.88 20.45 -18.10
N ASN A 228 2.58 19.40 -18.86
CA ASN A 228 2.62 18.00 -18.44
C ASN A 228 3.77 17.24 -19.09
#